data_AF-A0A4R0EBL4-F1
#
_entry.id   AF-A0A4R0EBL4-F1
#
_cell.length_a   1.000
_cell.length_b   1.000
_cell.length_c   1.000
_cell.angle_alpha   90.00
_cell.angle_beta   90.00
_cell.angle_gamma   90.00
#
_symmetry.space_group_name_H-M   'P 1'
#
loop_
_entity.id
_entity.type
_entity.pdbx_description
1 polymer ?
#
loop_
_entity_poly.entity_id
_entity_poly.type
_entity_poly.pdbx_seq_one_letter_code
_entity_poly.pdbx_strand_id
1 'polypeptide(L)'
;MGVYIELNNFEVSKRLIFVKNTIHYGAPNYKEMINELKKHHEMTGEKIAYILPISGPSTIEEWCRGSKPNYEAGEAFIELWKIFTGKEDQDVPRIKHWSM
;
A
#
# COMPACT_ATOMS: atom_id res chain seq x y z
N MET A 1 -3.12 -40.40 -7.34
CA MET A 1 -4.31 -40.14 -6.50
C MET A 1 -3.82 -39.92 -5.07
N GLY A 2 -3.89 -38.77 -4.40
CA GLY A 2 -4.50 -37.49 -4.72
C GLY A 2 -4.20 -36.52 -3.58
N VAL A 3 -3.20 -35.65 -3.76
CA VAL A 3 -3.05 -34.42 -2.94
C VAL A 3 -3.53 -33.21 -3.75
N TYR A 4 -3.50 -33.29 -5.08
CA TYR A 4 -3.99 -32.24 -5.98
C TYR A 4 -5.52 -32.13 -6.06
N ILE A 5 -6.27 -33.11 -5.53
CA ILE A 5 -7.74 -33.12 -5.60
C ILE A 5 -8.34 -32.39 -4.39
N GLU A 6 -7.65 -32.33 -3.25
CA GLU A 6 -8.16 -31.72 -2.02
C GLU A 6 -8.10 -30.20 -2.01
N LEU A 7 -7.28 -29.58 -2.87
CA LEU A 7 -7.22 -28.12 -3.01
C LEU A 7 -8.28 -27.55 -3.97
N ASN A 8 -8.96 -28.42 -4.74
CA ASN A 8 -10.08 -28.01 -5.59
C ASN A 8 -11.40 -27.82 -4.81
N ASN A 9 -11.40 -28.07 -3.50
CA ASN A 9 -12.59 -27.99 -2.66
C ASN A 9 -12.80 -26.62 -2.00
N PHE A 10 -11.92 -25.64 -2.26
CA PHE A 10 -12.32 -24.25 -2.09
C PHE A 10 -13.02 -23.82 -3.36
N GLU A 11 -14.34 -23.72 -3.28
CA GLU A 11 -15.16 -22.96 -4.22
C GLU A 11 -14.75 -21.47 -4.07
N VAL A 12 -13.53 -21.15 -4.49
CA VAL A 12 -13.00 -19.80 -4.51
C VAL A 12 -13.84 -19.10 -5.55
N SER A 13 -14.78 -18.28 -5.08
CA SER A 13 -15.67 -17.49 -5.93
C SER A 13 -14.86 -16.89 -7.06
N LYS A 14 -15.31 -17.04 -8.32
CA LYS A 14 -14.58 -16.55 -9.51
C LYS A 14 -14.09 -15.09 -9.33
N ARG A 15 -14.81 -14.29 -8.53
CA ARG A 15 -14.41 -12.94 -8.10
C ARG A 15 -13.02 -12.87 -7.44
N LEU A 16 -12.66 -13.80 -6.56
CA LEU A 16 -11.35 -13.87 -5.89
C LEU A 16 -10.19 -14.09 -6.88
N ILE A 17 -10.42 -14.83 -7.97
CA ILE A 17 -9.41 -15.07 -9.00
C ILE A 17 -9.23 -13.81 -9.87
N PHE A 18 -10.31 -13.11 -10.22
CA PHE A 18 -10.24 -11.85 -10.97
C PHE A 18 -9.54 -10.73 -10.16
N VAL A 19 -9.81 -10.64 -8.86
CA VAL A 19 -9.13 -9.71 -7.94
C VAL A 19 -7.61 -9.94 -7.97
N LYS A 20 -7.17 -11.19 -8.15
CA LYS A 20 -5.75 -11.51 -8.12
C LYS A 20 -4.96 -10.99 -9.33
N ASN A 21 -5.62 -10.86 -10.48
CA ASN A 21 -5.02 -10.37 -11.73
C ASN A 21 -5.10 -8.85 -11.89
N THR A 22 -6.02 -8.17 -11.20
CA THR A 22 -6.14 -6.70 -11.24
C THR A 22 -5.36 -6.01 -10.12
N ILE A 23 -5.10 -6.69 -9.01
CA ILE A 23 -4.27 -6.16 -7.92
C ILE A 23 -2.83 -6.61 -8.16
N HIS A 24 -1.96 -5.68 -8.56
CA HIS A 24 -0.53 -5.93 -8.52
C HIS A 24 -0.11 -6.13 -7.05
N TYR A 25 0.20 -7.38 -6.64
CA TYR A 25 0.60 -7.74 -5.25
C TYR A 25 2.01 -7.27 -4.86
N GLY A 26 2.37 -6.04 -5.22
CA GLY A 26 3.60 -5.40 -4.77
C GLY A 26 3.39 -4.69 -3.43
N ALA A 27 4.44 -4.61 -2.60
CA ALA A 27 4.41 -3.71 -1.44
C ALA A 27 4.24 -2.25 -1.93
N PRO A 28 3.41 -1.43 -1.28
CA PRO A 28 3.29 0.00 -1.61
C PRO A 28 4.64 0.72 -1.57
N ASN A 29 4.85 1.63 -2.50
CA ASN A 29 6.01 2.50 -2.55
C ASN A 29 5.76 3.75 -1.73
N TYR A 30 5.95 3.63 -0.42
CA TYR A 30 5.74 4.72 0.53
C TYR A 30 6.56 5.97 0.19
N LYS A 31 7.77 5.83 -0.37
CA LYS A 31 8.59 6.97 -0.76
C LYS A 31 7.94 7.81 -1.86
N GLU A 32 7.38 7.17 -2.88
CA GLU A 32 6.68 7.88 -3.96
C GLU A 32 5.41 8.56 -3.45
N MET A 33 4.62 7.87 -2.62
CA MET A 33 3.42 8.42 -2.01
C MET A 33 3.73 9.65 -1.13
N ILE A 34 4.75 9.57 -0.27
CA ILE A 34 5.16 10.70 0.58
C ILE A 34 5.64 11.88 -0.26
N ASN A 35 6.41 11.63 -1.33
CA ASN A 35 6.88 12.70 -2.22
C ASN A 35 5.73 13.37 -2.96
N GLU A 36 4.73 12.59 -3.40
CA GLU A 36 3.53 13.12 -4.03
C GLU A 36 2.74 14.02 -3.07
N LEU A 37 2.51 13.58 -1.83
CA LEU A 37 1.83 14.37 -0.80
C LEU A 37 2.58 15.66 -0.47
N LYS A 38 3.91 15.60 -0.35
CA LYS A 38 4.74 16.78 -0.10
C LYS A 38 4.67 17.79 -1.24
N LYS A 39 4.66 17.32 -2.49
CA LYS A 39 4.74 18.17 -3.69
C LYS A 39 3.40 18.75 -4.10
N HIS A 40 2.32 17.98 -4.00
CA HIS A 40 1.01 18.34 -4.55
C HIS A 40 -0.01 18.76 -3.50
N HIS A 41 0.18 18.40 -2.23
CA HIS A 41 -0.80 18.60 -1.16
C HIS A 41 -0.24 19.35 0.07
N GLU A 42 0.95 19.95 -0.03
CA GLU A 42 1.59 20.75 1.04
C GLU A 42 1.67 20.00 2.40
N MET A 43 1.76 18.66 2.33
CA MET A 43 1.83 17.78 3.48
C MET A 43 3.27 17.52 3.87
N THR A 44 3.73 18.21 4.90
CA THR A 44 5.03 17.96 5.51
C THR A 44 5.04 16.63 6.27
N GLY A 45 6.23 16.07 6.52
CA GLY A 45 6.35 14.85 7.31
C GLY A 45 5.74 14.97 8.70
N GLU A 46 5.77 16.17 9.29
CA GLU A 46 5.15 16.49 10.58
C GLU A 46 3.62 16.45 10.51
N LYS A 47 3.00 17.03 9.47
CA LYS A 47 1.54 16.96 9.30
C LYS A 47 1.08 15.53 9.08
N ILE A 48 1.81 14.76 8.28
CA ILE A 48 1.52 13.33 8.05
C ILE A 48 1.63 12.56 9.36
N ALA A 49 2.70 12.77 10.13
CA ALA A 49 2.91 12.11 11.41
C ALA A 49 1.88 12.51 12.48
N TYR A 50 1.35 13.73 12.43
CA TYR A 50 0.29 14.19 13.33
C TYR A 50 -1.03 13.46 13.10
N ILE A 51 -1.33 13.08 11.86
CA ILE A 51 -2.58 12.39 11.50
C ILE A 51 -2.46 10.87 11.73
N LEU A 52 -1.26 10.31 11.56
CA LEU A 52 -1.04 8.87 11.67
C LEU A 52 -0.80 8.42 13.11
N PRO A 53 -1.13 7.16 13.45
CA PRO A 53 -0.84 6.56 14.75
C PRO A 53 0.64 6.18 14.87
N ILE A 54 1.55 7.15 14.78
CA ILE A 54 3.02 6.94 14.84
C ILE A 54 3.69 7.87 15.86
N SER A 55 4.89 7.50 16.30
CA SER A 55 5.62 8.22 17.34
C SER A 55 6.09 9.61 16.91
N GLY A 56 6.26 9.89 15.62
CA GLY A 56 6.67 11.20 15.15
C GLY A 56 7.14 11.27 13.69
N PRO A 57 7.58 12.46 13.24
CA PRO A 57 8.00 12.71 11.85
C PRO A 57 9.25 11.93 11.44
N SER A 58 10.11 11.55 12.38
CA SER A 58 11.30 10.72 12.10
C SER A 58 10.93 9.38 11.46
N THR A 59 9.81 8.78 11.88
CA THR A 59 9.31 7.53 11.30
C THR A 59 8.93 7.70 9.82
N ILE A 60 8.38 8.86 9.44
CA ILE A 60 8.09 9.18 8.03
C ILE A 60 9.39 9.31 7.22
N GLU A 61 10.43 9.89 7.79
CA GLU A 61 11.74 9.97 7.13
C GLU A 61 12.38 8.59 6.94
N GLU A 62 12.22 7.69 7.91
CA GLU A 62 12.65 6.30 7.78
C GLU A 62 11.92 5.59 6.61
N TRP A 63 10.63 5.83 6.44
CA TRP A 63 9.87 5.26 5.30
C TRP A 63 10.35 5.82 3.96
N CYS A 64 10.70 7.11 3.90
CA CYS A 64 11.34 7.70 2.72
C CYS A 64 12.70 7.05 2.40
N ARG A 65 13.43 6.55 3.41
CA ARG A 65 14.71 5.84 3.26
C ARG A 65 14.55 4.36 2.90
N GLY A 66 13.33 3.82 2.92
CA GLY A 66 13.02 2.44 2.55
C GLY A 66 12.68 1.52 3.73
N SER A 67 12.61 2.05 4.96
CA SER A 67 12.01 1.30 6.07
C SER A 67 10.52 1.05 5.81
N LYS A 68 9.99 -0.04 6.35
CA LYS A 68 8.58 -0.40 6.16
C LYS A 68 7.77 -0.03 7.42
N PRO A 69 6.57 0.56 7.27
CA PRO A 69 5.66 0.75 8.38
C PRO A 69 5.21 -0.59 8.98
N ASN A 70 4.70 -0.55 10.22
CA ASN A 70 3.87 -1.63 10.74
C ASN A 70 2.54 -1.68 9.96
N TYR A 71 1.77 -2.75 10.14
CA TYR A 71 0.54 -2.95 9.37
C TYR A 71 -0.47 -1.81 9.57
N GLU A 72 -0.73 -1.42 10.82
CA GLU A 72 -1.72 -0.38 11.17
C GLU A 72 -1.35 1.00 10.62
N ALA A 73 -0.09 1.44 10.79
CA ALA A 73 0.34 2.73 10.27
C ALA A 73 0.47 2.73 8.74
N GLY A 74 0.79 1.58 8.14
CA GLY A 74 0.82 1.40 6.69
C GLY A 74 -0.56 1.56 6.06
N GLU A 75 -1.56 0.86 6.60
CA GLU A 75 -2.95 0.98 6.15
C GLU A 75 -3.49 2.40 6.34
N ALA A 76 -3.28 2.99 7.52
CA ALA A 76 -3.69 4.37 7.79
C ALA A 76 -3.04 5.39 6.82
N PHE A 77 -1.77 5.17 6.45
CA PHE A 77 -1.09 6.02 5.49
C PHE A 77 -1.61 5.86 4.06
N ILE A 78 -1.94 4.64 3.65
CA ILE A 78 -2.52 4.38 2.32
C ILE A 78 -3.89 5.05 2.22
N GLU A 79 -4.73 4.92 3.25
CA GLU A 79 -6.05 5.56 3.29
C GLU A 79 -5.92 7.09 3.22
N LEU A 80 -5.02 7.66 4.03
CA LEU A 80 -4.71 9.09 4.00
C LEU A 80 -4.27 9.53 2.59
N TRP A 81 -3.37 8.79 1.94
CA TRP A 81 -2.93 9.12 0.58
C TRP A 81 -4.09 9.11 -0.42
N LYS A 82 -4.99 8.12 -0.35
CA LYS A 82 -6.18 8.05 -1.22
C LYS A 82 -7.12 9.24 -1.00
N ILE A 83 -7.35 9.63 0.26
CA ILE A 83 -8.20 10.78 0.60
C ILE A 83 -7.67 12.07 -0.03
N PHE A 84 -6.36 12.31 0.05
CA PHE A 84 -5.77 13.54 -0.48
C PHE A 84 -5.67 13.55 -2.01
N THR A 85 -5.39 12.40 -2.62
CA THR A 85 -5.16 12.30 -4.06
C THR A 85 -6.42 11.99 -4.87
N GLY A 86 -7.50 11.56 -4.21
CA GLY A 86 -8.73 11.09 -4.85
C GLY A 86 -8.55 9.79 -5.66
N LYS A 87 -7.46 9.06 -5.44
CA LYS A 87 -7.08 7.86 -6.17
C LYS A 87 -7.61 6.59 -5.51
N GLU A 88 -7.73 5.52 -6.29
CA GLU A 88 -8.22 4.23 -5.79
C GLU A 88 -7.05 3.27 -5.49
N ASP A 89 -7.36 2.09 -4.93
CA ASP A 89 -6.38 1.04 -4.62
C ASP A 89 -5.49 0.62 -5.79
N GLN A 90 -6.00 0.76 -7.02
CA GLN A 90 -5.31 0.42 -8.26
C GLN A 90 -4.16 1.38 -8.60
N ASP A 91 -4.27 2.64 -8.15
CA ASP A 91 -3.31 3.70 -8.47
C ASP A 91 -2.17 3.78 -7.46
N VAL A 92 -2.25 3.01 -6.36
CA VAL A 92 -1.22 2.98 -5.32
C VAL A 92 0.10 2.54 -5.97
N PRO A 93 1.16 3.38 -5.93
CA PRO A 93 2.44 3.01 -6.50
C PRO A 93 3.02 1.84 -5.69
N ARG A 94 3.59 0.84 -6.35
CA ARG A 94 4.11 -0.39 -5.71
C ARG A 94 5.53 -0.71 -6.18
N ILE A 95 6.35 -1.24 -5.27
CA ILE A 95 7.80 -1.47 -5.44
C ILE A 95 8.14 -2.55 -6.50
N LYS A 96 7.14 -3.25 -7.06
CA LYS A 96 7.33 -4.25 -8.13
C LYS A 96 6.57 -3.88 -9.39
N HIS A 97 7.31 -3.35 -10.36
CA HIS A 97 7.04 -3.55 -11.78
C HIS A 97 7.39 -5.01 -12.06
N TRP A 98 6.40 -5.88 -12.31
CA TRP A 98 6.71 -7.15 -12.96
C TRP A 98 7.03 -6.81 -14.42
N SER A 99 8.33 -6.70 -14.74
CA SER A 99 8.78 -6.97 -16.10
C SER A 99 8.39 -8.42 -16.38
N MET A 100 7.40 -8.59 -17.25
CA MET A 100 7.30 -9.83 -18.02
C MET A 100 8.49 -9.93 -18.98
#